data_AF-A0A6J5GPD8-F1
#
_entry.id   AF-A0A6J5GPD8-F1
#
_cell.length_a   1.000
_cell.length_b   1.000
_cell.length_c   1.000
_cell.angle_alpha   90.00
_cell.angle_beta   90.00
_cell.angle_gamma   90.00
#
_symmetry.space_group_name_H-M   'P 1'
#
loop_
_entity.id
_entity.type
_entity.pdbx_description
1 polymer ?
#
loop_
_entity_poly.entity_id
_entity_poly.type
_entity_poly.pdbx_seq_one_letter_code
_entity_poly.pdbx_strand_id
1 'polypeptide(L)' 'MINGGLHGRNANGRATTTRAVTGIDQNIRLNRALWVLADELRRLRG' A
#
# COMPACT_ATOMS: atom_id res chain seq x y z
N MET A 1 0.60 -5.21 -3.83
CA MET A 1 0.25 -3.80 -4.09
C MET A 1 -1.26 -3.71 -3.93
N ILE A 2 -1.77 -2.81 -3.09
CA ILE A 2 -3.22 -2.66 -2.91
C ILE A 2 -3.72 -1.91 -4.14
N ASN A 3 -4.51 -2.56 -4.98
CA ASN A 3 -5.02 -1.96 -6.19
C ASN A 3 -6.40 -1.34 -5.90
N GLY A 4 -6.54 -0.05 -6.14
CA GLY A 4 -7.85 0.58 -6.34
C GLY A 4 -8.35 0.38 -7.77
N GLY A 5 -9.62 0.67 -8.02
CA GLY A 5 -10.16 0.54 -9.38
C GLY A 5 -10.41 -0.91 -9.81
N LEU A 6 -10.48 -1.85 -8.86
CA LEU A 6 -10.72 -3.26 -9.15
C LEU A 6 -12.15 -3.44 -9.64
N HIS A 7 -12.27 -3.97 -10.85
CA HIS A 7 -13.55 -4.40 -11.40
C HIS A 7 -14.01 -5.70 -10.74
N GLY A 8 -15.28 -5.75 -10.35
CA GLY A 8 -15.88 -6.92 -9.73
C GLY A 8 -17.38 -6.92 -9.85
N ARG A 9 -18.01 -7.88 -9.18
CA ARG A 9 -19.47 -7.92 -9.01
C ARG A 9 -19.80 -7.75 -7.53
N ASN A 10 -20.83 -6.97 -7.24
CA ASN A 10 -21.36 -6.90 -5.88
C ASN A 10 -22.11 -8.20 -5.53
N ALA A 11 -22.51 -8.37 -4.28
CA ALA A 11 -23.25 -9.55 -3.83
C ALA A 11 -24.54 -9.82 -4.62
N ASN A 12 -25.08 -8.79 -5.27
CA ASN A 12 -26.28 -8.86 -6.12
C ASN A 12 -25.95 -9.04 -7.62
N GLY A 13 -24.71 -9.37 -7.97
CA GLY A 13 -24.28 -9.69 -9.32
C GLY A 13 -24.06 -8.50 -10.27
N ARG A 14 -24.26 -7.25 -9.80
CA ARG A 14 -24.04 -6.06 -10.63
C ARG A 14 -22.56 -5.72 -10.72
N ALA A 15 -22.12 -5.27 -11.89
CA ALA A 15 -20.77 -4.76 -12.10
C ALA A 15 -20.51 -3.57 -11.16
N THR A 16 -19.37 -3.58 -10.47
CA THR A 16 -18.94 -2.52 -9.56
C THR A 16 -17.42 -2.35 -9.66
N THR A 17 -16.93 -1.16 -9.34
CA THR A 17 -15.50 -0.85 -9.32
C THR A 17 -15.11 -0.33 -7.95
N THR A 18 -14.03 -0.84 -7.37
CA THR A 18 -13.51 -0.28 -6.11
C THR A 18 -12.96 1.12 -6.34
N ARG A 19 -13.04 2.00 -5.34
CA ARG A 19 -12.50 3.36 -5.45
C ARG A 19 -11.03 3.31 -5.87
N ALA A 20 -10.64 4.17 -6.82
CA ALA A 20 -9.24 4.32 -7.22
C ALA A 20 -8.39 4.76 -6.03
N VAL A 21 -7.19 4.17 -5.90
CA VAL A 21 -6.25 4.57 -4.86
C VAL A 21 -5.09 5.29 -5.53
N THR A 22 -5.03 6.62 -5.34
CA THR A 22 -4.16 7.53 -6.09
C THR A 22 -2.83 7.87 -5.39
N GLY A 23 -2.66 7.50 -4.12
CA GLY A 23 -1.57 8.03 -3.27
C GLY A 23 -0.71 7.01 -2.52
N ILE A 24 -0.74 5.72 -2.89
CA ILE A 24 -0.04 4.69 -2.09
C ILE A 24 1.46 4.67 -2.36
N ASP A 25 1.90 5.02 -3.56
CA ASP A 25 3.31 4.83 -3.95
C ASP A 25 4.27 5.68 -3.11
N GLN A 26 3.90 6.92 -2.80
CA GLN A 26 4.67 7.79 -1.91
C GLN A 26 4.73 7.22 -0.49
N ASN A 27 3.61 6.71 0.02
CA ASN A 27 3.55 6.09 1.35
C ASN A 27 4.34 4.78 1.43
N ILE A 28 4.32 3.96 0.37
CA ILE A 28 5.12 2.73 0.27
C ILE A 28 6.61 3.07 0.30
N ARG A 29 7.04 4.08 -0.47
CA ARG A 29 8.43 4.52 -0.51
C ARG A 29 8.88 5.07 0.84
N LEU A 30 8.07 5.90 1.48
CA LEU A 30 8.33 6.44 2.82
C LEU A 30 8.46 5.32 3.85
N ASN A 31 7.49 4.41 3.91
CA ASN A 31 7.52 3.29 4.87
C ASN A 31 8.73 2.38 4.66
N ARG A 32 9.12 2.13 3.40
CA ARG A 32 10.34 1.38 3.10
C ARG A 32 11.59 2.11 3.57
N ALA A 33 11.68 3.43 3.39
CA ALA A 33 12.80 4.23 3.87
C ALA A 33 12.90 4.22 5.41
N LEU A 34 11.76 4.34 6.11
CA LEU A 34 11.71 4.27 7.58
C LEU A 34 12.13 2.88 8.10
N TRP A 35 11.74 1.80 7.42
CA TRP A 35 12.17 0.45 7.77
C TRP A 35 13.67 0.25 7.65
N VAL A 36 14.27 0.73 6.56
CA VAL A 36 15.73 0.68 6.37
C VAL A 36 16.43 1.49 7.46
N LEU A 37 15.95 2.70 7.74
CA LEU A 37 16.50 3.52 8.81
C LEU A 37 16.44 2.82 10.18
N ALA A 38 15.33 2.18 10.50
CA ALA A 38 15.17 1.44 11.75
C ALA A 38 16.15 0.26 11.87
N ASP A 39 16.43 -0.46 10.77
CA ASP A 39 17.41 -1.55 10.75
C ASP A 39 18.83 -1.04 10.99
N GLU A 40 19.22 0.06 10.33
CA GLU A 40 20.54 0.67 10.53
C GLU A 40 20.71 1.20 11.97
N LEU A 41 19.68 1.85 12.53
CA LEU A 41 19.68 2.29 13.93
C LEU A 41 19.76 1.11 14.91
N ARG A 42 19.22 -0.05 14.57
CA ARG A 42 19.35 -1.27 15.36
C ARG A 42 20.78 -1.81 15.31
N ARG A 43 21.43 -1.81 14.14
CA ARG A 43 22.82 -2.26 13.99
C ARG A 43 23.80 -1.39 14.78
N LEU A 44 23.61 -0.07 14.77
CA LEU A 44 24.47 0.87 15.49
C LEU A 44 24.36 0.78 17.02
N ARG A 45 23.29 0.17 17.53
CA ARG A 45 23.08 -0.05 18.97
C ARG A 45 23.66 -1.38 19.45
N GLY A 46 24.05 -2.26 18.53
CA GLY A 46 24.62 -3.58 18.82
C GLY A 46 26.12 -3.53 19.05
#